data_AF-A0AAE1RQM5-F1
#
_entry.id   AF-A0AAE1RQM5-F1
#
_cell.length_a   1.000
_cell.length_b   1.000
_cell.length_c   1.000
_cell.angle_alpha   90.00
_cell.angle_beta   90.00
_cell.angle_gamma   90.00
#
_symmetry.space_group_name_H-M   'P 1'
#
loop_
_entity.id
_entity.type
_entity.pdbx_description
1 polymer ?
#
loop_
_entity_poly.entity_id
_entity_poly.type
_entity_poly.pdbx_seq_one_letter_code
_entity_poly.pdbx_strand_id
1 'polypeptide(L)'
;MPCKGLLKACAMSLPDLWRSHRCLQDVEGFDHSVVNSTLGACGGLPPGQENATLPFSIWQCGESKKMSDIVTIMEFNFLEPISPCSGKAKVEFIAHGKCHGLVLWIDWVMDIEESIVLSTGPEQRYWKQGVKLLKEPVAVGSHRSTTTDCHSAEIKHLSIHQLVNSL
;
A
#
# COMPACT_ATOMS: atom_id res chain seq x y z
N MET A 1 -10.78 0.71 -25.67
CA MET A 1 -9.94 -0.12 -24.77
C MET A 1 -9.03 0.81 -24.00
N PRO A 2 -8.59 0.46 -22.77
CA PRO A 2 -7.64 1.29 -22.04
C PRO A 2 -6.40 1.60 -22.89
N CYS A 3 -5.93 2.85 -22.87
CA CYS A 3 -4.69 3.29 -23.50
C CYS A 3 -3.52 3.26 -22.51
N LYS A 4 -3.80 3.44 -21.20
CA LYS A 4 -2.81 3.42 -20.13
C LYS A 4 -3.32 2.76 -18.86
N GLY A 5 -2.41 2.16 -18.10
CA GLY A 5 -2.61 1.77 -16.71
C GLY A 5 -1.73 2.60 -15.79
N LEU A 6 -2.29 3.17 -14.72
CA LEU A 6 -1.55 3.95 -13.73
C LEU A 6 -1.54 3.20 -12.40
N LEU A 7 -0.37 2.75 -11.94
CA LEU A 7 -0.22 2.20 -10.59
C LEU A 7 -0.24 3.33 -9.59
N LYS A 8 -1.34 3.45 -8.86
CA LYS A 8 -1.56 4.45 -7.83
C LYS A 8 -1.20 3.90 -6.46
N ALA A 9 -0.85 4.79 -5.54
CA ALA A 9 -0.76 4.45 -4.12
C ALA A 9 -1.22 5.59 -3.21
N CYS A 10 -1.65 5.22 -2.01
CA CYS A 10 -1.98 6.11 -0.92
C CYS A 10 -1.57 5.49 0.42
N ALA A 11 -0.98 6.30 1.30
CA ALA A 11 -0.75 5.91 2.68
C ALA A 11 -2.06 5.99 3.47
N MET A 12 -2.38 4.92 4.20
CA MET A 12 -3.67 4.80 4.88
C MET A 12 -3.50 4.36 6.34
N SER A 13 -4.42 4.85 7.18
CA SER A 13 -4.69 4.27 8.49
C SER A 13 -5.61 3.07 8.29
N LEU A 14 -5.20 1.89 8.77
CA LEU A 14 -5.88 0.61 8.62
C LEU A 14 -5.71 -0.21 9.92
N PRO A 15 -6.17 0.29 11.08
CA PRO A 15 -5.84 -0.30 12.38
C PRO A 15 -6.34 -1.74 12.52
N ASP A 16 -7.54 -2.05 12.06
CA ASP A 16 -8.12 -3.39 12.19
C ASP A 16 -7.45 -4.40 11.26
N LEU A 17 -7.14 -3.98 10.03
CA LEU A 17 -6.40 -4.81 9.09
C LEU A 17 -4.98 -5.10 9.57
N TRP A 18 -4.28 -4.08 10.09
CA TRP A 18 -2.94 -4.25 10.63
C TRP A 18 -2.94 -5.17 11.86
N ARG A 19 -3.91 -5.01 12.78
CA ARG A 19 -4.04 -5.87 13.97
C ARG A 19 -4.33 -7.31 13.60
N SER A 20 -5.20 -7.56 12.62
CA SER A 20 -5.56 -8.93 12.20
C SER A 20 -4.41 -9.68 11.54
N HIS A 21 -3.39 -8.96 11.04
CA HIS A 21 -2.20 -9.55 10.43
C HIS A 21 -0.95 -9.33 11.29
N ARG A 22 -1.07 -8.82 12.53
CA ARG A 22 0.11 -8.65 13.39
C ARG A 22 0.70 -10.02 13.72
N CYS A 23 2.04 -10.14 13.73
CA CYS A 23 2.68 -11.41 14.10
C CYS A 23 2.19 -11.87 15.47
N LEU A 24 1.81 -13.13 15.52
CA LEU A 24 1.44 -13.86 16.72
C LEU A 24 2.68 -14.50 17.35
N GLN A 25 2.65 -14.64 18.67
CA GLN A 25 3.63 -15.39 19.44
C GLN A 25 2.88 -16.41 20.29
N ASP A 26 2.90 -16.25 21.60
CA ASP A 26 2.04 -17.02 22.49
C ASP A 26 0.62 -16.48 22.46
N VAL A 27 -0.35 -17.37 22.20
CA VAL A 27 -1.78 -17.10 22.34
C VAL A 27 -2.35 -18.21 23.21
N GLU A 28 -2.82 -17.85 24.41
CA GLU A 28 -3.37 -18.78 25.40
C GLU A 28 -2.43 -19.95 25.76
N GLY A 29 -1.11 -19.71 25.82
CA GLY A 29 -0.10 -20.71 26.18
C GLY A 29 0.38 -21.59 25.02
N PHE A 30 -0.02 -21.28 23.78
CA PHE A 30 0.41 -21.99 22.58
C PHE A 30 1.20 -21.08 21.65
N ASP A 31 2.34 -21.57 21.16
CA ASP A 31 3.16 -20.88 20.16
C ASP A 31 2.49 -20.93 18.77
N HIS A 32 2.10 -19.75 18.28
CA HIS A 32 1.50 -19.54 16.96
C HIS A 32 2.49 -18.95 15.95
N SER A 33 3.78 -18.84 16.27
CA SER A 33 4.77 -18.19 15.40
C SER A 33 4.84 -18.78 14.00
N VAL A 34 4.56 -20.08 13.85
CA VAL A 34 4.57 -20.80 12.56
C VAL A 34 3.59 -20.21 11.54
N VAL A 35 2.42 -19.73 11.98
CA VAL A 35 1.38 -19.24 11.07
C VAL A 35 1.69 -17.86 10.48
N ASN A 36 2.61 -17.11 11.09
CA ASN A 36 2.95 -15.75 10.65
C ASN A 36 3.46 -15.73 9.21
N SER A 37 4.26 -16.73 8.83
CA SER A 37 4.77 -16.87 7.48
C SER A 37 3.66 -17.22 6.48
N THR A 38 2.74 -18.11 6.87
CA THR A 38 1.67 -18.62 6.02
C THR A 38 0.60 -17.58 5.74
N LEU A 39 0.24 -16.78 6.75
CA LEU A 39 -0.83 -15.77 6.64
C LEU A 39 -0.32 -14.40 6.16
N GLY A 40 0.99 -14.28 5.90
CA GLY A 40 1.60 -13.02 5.49
C GLY A 40 1.52 -11.96 6.57
N ALA A 41 1.90 -12.31 7.80
CA ALA A 41 1.89 -11.41 8.93
C ALA A 41 2.78 -10.18 8.72
N CYS A 42 2.42 -9.09 9.38
CA CYS A 42 3.17 -7.86 9.51
C CYS A 42 3.50 -7.61 10.98
N GLY A 43 4.43 -6.71 11.26
CA GLY A 43 4.79 -6.23 12.60
C GLY A 43 5.31 -7.27 13.59
N GLY A 44 6.45 -6.99 14.21
CA GLY A 44 7.17 -8.01 14.99
C GLY A 44 7.74 -9.17 14.17
N LEU A 45 7.89 -9.01 12.84
CA LEU A 45 8.60 -9.98 12.00
C LEU A 45 10.08 -10.07 12.39
N PRO A 46 10.71 -11.26 12.28
CA PRO A 46 12.15 -11.42 12.47
C PRO A 46 12.98 -10.45 11.62
N PRO A 47 14.16 -10.02 12.08
CA PRO A 47 15.07 -9.20 11.30
C PRO A 47 15.37 -9.81 9.93
N GLY A 48 15.36 -8.99 8.88
CA GLY A 48 15.61 -9.43 7.50
C GLY A 48 14.40 -10.02 6.76
N GLN A 49 13.28 -10.32 7.43
CA GLN A 49 12.05 -10.72 6.74
C GLN A 49 11.23 -9.50 6.30
N GLU A 50 10.64 -9.59 5.12
CA GLU A 50 9.65 -8.63 4.63
C GLU A 50 8.28 -9.30 4.57
N ASN A 51 7.23 -8.54 4.89
CA ASN A 51 5.87 -8.97 4.68
C ASN A 51 5.49 -8.86 3.19
N ALA A 52 4.58 -9.71 2.73
CA ALA A 52 4.06 -9.64 1.37
C ALA A 52 3.13 -8.44 1.17
N THR A 53 2.92 -8.07 -0.10
CA THR A 53 1.78 -7.23 -0.50
C THR A 53 0.60 -8.16 -0.73
N LEU A 54 -0.51 -7.96 -0.01
CA LEU A 54 -1.66 -8.86 -0.06
C LEU A 54 -2.92 -8.17 -0.60
N PRO A 55 -3.81 -8.88 -1.29
CA PRO A 55 -5.01 -8.30 -1.87
C PRO A 55 -6.18 -8.24 -0.87
N PHE A 56 -6.75 -7.06 -0.65
CA PHE A 56 -7.90 -6.86 0.24
C PHE A 56 -8.99 -5.97 -0.37
N SER A 57 -10.24 -6.25 -0.05
CA SER A 57 -11.35 -5.31 -0.26
C SER A 57 -11.33 -4.29 0.88
N ILE A 58 -10.67 -3.14 0.71
CA ILE A 58 -10.44 -2.19 1.82
C ILE A 58 -11.72 -1.80 2.56
N TRP A 59 -12.84 -1.67 1.82
CA TRP A 59 -14.14 -1.33 2.40
C TRP A 59 -14.68 -2.37 3.40
N GLN A 60 -14.16 -3.60 3.41
CA GLN A 60 -14.54 -4.68 4.35
C GLN A 60 -13.55 -4.81 5.52
N CYS A 61 -12.47 -4.03 5.54
CA CYS A 61 -11.36 -4.20 6.49
C CYS A 61 -11.50 -3.35 7.76
N GLY A 62 -12.72 -2.95 8.13
CA GLY A 62 -12.99 -2.12 9.30
C GLY A 62 -12.64 -0.65 9.07
N GLU A 63 -12.08 -0.01 10.10
CA GLU A 63 -11.70 1.41 10.00
C GLU A 63 -10.62 1.62 8.93
N SER A 64 -10.88 2.57 8.03
CA SER A 64 -9.92 2.98 7.02
C SER A 64 -9.97 4.49 6.81
N LYS A 65 -8.79 5.12 6.67
CA LYS A 65 -8.67 6.56 6.42
C LYS A 65 -7.47 6.87 5.54
N LYS A 66 -7.68 7.63 4.46
CA LYS A 66 -6.60 8.18 3.64
C LYS A 66 -5.78 9.17 4.48
N MET A 67 -4.47 9.02 4.45
CA MET A 67 -3.54 9.85 5.21
C MET A 67 -2.60 10.69 4.35
N SER A 68 -2.55 10.40 3.06
CA SER A 68 -1.72 11.11 2.09
C SER A 68 -2.50 11.47 0.84
N ASP A 69 -1.88 12.30 0.00
CA ASP A 69 -2.27 12.38 -1.40
C ASP A 69 -2.12 11.04 -2.12
N ILE A 70 -2.85 10.90 -3.22
CA ILE A 70 -2.77 9.75 -4.13
C ILE A 70 -1.66 10.05 -5.13
N VAL A 71 -0.64 9.20 -5.18
CA VAL A 71 0.49 9.35 -6.09
C VAL A 71 0.47 8.27 -7.17
N THR A 72 0.92 8.60 -8.38
CA THR A 72 1.23 7.59 -9.41
C THR A 72 2.65 7.11 -9.18
N ILE A 73 2.82 5.81 -8.94
CA ILE A 73 4.13 5.17 -8.82
C ILE A 73 4.66 4.80 -10.20
N MET A 74 3.81 4.25 -11.06
CA MET A 74 4.18 3.74 -12.39
C MET A 74 3.08 4.01 -13.40
N GLU A 75 3.49 4.12 -14.65
CA GLU A 75 2.62 4.25 -15.82
C GLU A 75 2.97 3.14 -16.81
N PHE A 76 1.92 2.50 -17.35
CA PHE A 76 2.01 1.47 -18.36
C PHE A 76 1.30 1.99 -19.61
N ASN A 77 2.07 2.34 -20.64
CA ASN A 77 1.54 2.77 -21.93
C ASN A 77 1.22 1.54 -22.79
N PHE A 78 -0.06 1.31 -23.11
CA PHE A 78 -0.49 0.15 -23.91
C PHE A 78 -0.40 0.37 -25.42
N LEU A 79 0.02 1.57 -25.85
CA LEU A 79 0.38 1.84 -27.24
C LEU A 79 1.81 1.40 -27.55
N GLU A 80 2.59 1.07 -26.54
CA GLU A 80 3.98 0.63 -26.65
C GLU A 80 4.13 -0.85 -26.25
N PRO A 81 5.13 -1.57 -26.78
CA PRO A 81 5.47 -2.90 -26.32
C PRO A 81 5.81 -2.92 -24.82
N ILE A 82 5.41 -3.99 -24.13
CA ILE A 82 5.72 -4.17 -22.71
C ILE A 82 7.24 -4.22 -22.52
N SER A 83 7.74 -3.44 -21.56
CA SER A 83 9.14 -3.41 -21.17
C SER A 83 9.28 -3.42 -19.64
N PRO A 84 10.43 -3.91 -19.12
CA PRO A 84 10.72 -3.80 -17.70
C PRO A 84 10.71 -2.34 -17.26
N CYS A 85 10.00 -2.04 -16.17
CA CYS A 85 9.90 -0.70 -15.62
C CYS A 85 10.03 -0.74 -14.10
N SER A 86 10.38 0.40 -13.52
CA SER A 86 10.39 0.58 -12.06
C SER A 86 10.00 2.01 -11.75
N GLY A 87 9.33 2.22 -10.62
CA GLY A 87 8.85 3.51 -10.20
C GLY A 87 9.17 3.80 -8.74
N LYS A 88 9.31 5.08 -8.43
CA LYS A 88 9.44 5.58 -7.06
C LYS A 88 8.59 6.83 -6.95
N ALA A 89 7.86 6.95 -5.85
CA ALA A 89 7.09 8.13 -5.54
C ALA A 89 7.31 8.52 -4.08
N LYS A 90 7.36 9.83 -3.84
CA LYS A 90 7.32 10.38 -2.49
C LYS A 90 5.87 10.60 -2.11
N VAL A 91 5.49 10.17 -0.92
CA VAL A 91 4.14 10.34 -0.39
C VAL A 91 4.15 11.46 0.65
N GLU A 92 3.26 12.44 0.47
CA GLU A 92 3.08 13.54 1.41
C GLU A 92 1.84 13.31 2.25
N PHE A 93 2.03 13.31 3.57
CA PHE A 93 0.93 13.12 4.50
C PHE A 93 0.10 14.39 4.65
N ILE A 94 -1.21 14.27 4.45
CA ILE A 94 -2.19 15.36 4.52
C ILE A 94 -3.05 15.26 5.79
N ALA A 95 -2.96 14.17 6.55
CA ALA A 95 -3.74 13.97 7.77
C ALA A 95 -2.91 13.37 8.91
N HIS A 96 -3.31 13.69 10.15
CA HIS A 96 -2.68 13.16 11.36
C HIS A 96 -3.23 11.78 11.73
N GLY A 97 -2.43 11.03 12.47
CA GLY A 97 -2.80 9.72 13.01
C GLY A 97 -1.65 8.73 12.92
N LYS A 98 -2.00 7.44 12.78
CA LYS A 98 -1.03 6.36 12.55
C LYS A 98 -1.22 5.78 11.16
N CYS A 99 -0.18 5.87 10.34
CA CYS A 99 -0.11 5.18 9.06
C CYS A 99 0.19 3.70 9.32
N HIS A 100 -0.64 2.81 8.77
CA HIS A 100 -0.51 1.37 8.96
C HIS A 100 -0.01 0.65 7.71
N GLY A 101 -0.09 1.29 6.54
CA GLY A 101 0.27 0.66 5.27
C GLY A 101 0.09 1.58 4.07
N LEU A 102 0.53 1.07 2.93
CA LEU A 102 0.27 1.62 1.60
C LEU A 102 -0.78 0.77 0.91
N VAL A 103 -1.78 1.43 0.34
CA VAL A 103 -2.79 0.80 -0.52
C VAL A 103 -2.45 1.14 -1.97
N LEU A 104 -2.42 0.13 -2.84
CA LEU A 104 -2.08 0.19 -4.24
C LEU A 104 -3.24 -0.28 -5.11
N TRP A 105 -3.44 0.37 -6.26
CA TRP A 105 -4.45 -0.01 -7.24
C TRP A 105 -4.09 0.51 -8.63
N ILE A 106 -4.84 0.09 -9.66
CA ILE A 106 -4.69 0.60 -11.02
C ILE A 106 -5.84 1.57 -11.33
N ASP A 107 -5.51 2.75 -11.85
CA ASP A 107 -6.45 3.55 -12.62
C ASP A 107 -6.24 3.25 -14.12
N TRP A 108 -7.31 2.95 -14.84
CA TRP A 108 -7.30 2.68 -16.28
C TRP A 108 -7.73 3.93 -17.04
N VAL A 109 -6.86 4.46 -17.87
CA VAL A 109 -7.17 5.58 -18.77
C VAL A 109 -7.76 4.98 -20.05
N MET A 110 -8.99 5.36 -20.38
CA MET A 110 -9.80 4.68 -21.39
C MET A 110 -9.70 5.29 -22.79
N ASP A 111 -9.26 6.54 -22.89
CA ASP A 111 -9.19 7.36 -24.09
C ASP A 111 -7.85 8.11 -24.19
N ILE A 112 -7.47 8.55 -25.39
CA ILE A 112 -6.17 9.21 -25.64
C ILE A 112 -6.16 10.61 -25.01
N GLU A 113 -7.33 11.25 -24.94
CA GLU A 113 -7.56 12.55 -24.33
C GLU A 113 -7.56 12.50 -22.79
N GLU A 114 -7.43 11.30 -22.21
CA GLU A 114 -7.40 11.03 -20.77
C GLU A 114 -8.61 11.58 -20.00
N SER A 115 -9.75 11.75 -20.70
CA SER A 115 -10.97 12.29 -20.12
C SER A 115 -11.79 11.26 -19.35
N ILE A 116 -11.57 9.96 -19.63
CA ILE A 116 -12.29 8.85 -19.00
C ILE A 116 -11.29 7.98 -18.24
N VAL A 117 -11.37 8.04 -16.91
CA VAL A 117 -10.53 7.24 -16.01
C VAL A 117 -11.40 6.31 -15.17
N LEU A 118 -11.14 5.00 -15.28
CA LEU A 118 -11.77 3.98 -14.44
C LEU A 118 -10.82 3.59 -13.31
N SER A 119 -11.15 3.98 -12.08
CA SER A 119 -10.37 3.61 -10.90
C SER A 119 -10.75 2.22 -10.37
N THR A 120 -9.76 1.48 -9.87
CA THR A 120 -9.93 0.25 -9.06
C THR A 120 -9.62 0.47 -7.56
N GLY A 121 -9.52 1.75 -7.16
CA GLY A 121 -9.12 2.16 -5.82
C GLY A 121 -10.12 1.85 -4.71
N PRO A 122 -9.78 2.19 -3.45
CA PRO A 122 -10.50 1.75 -2.25
C PRO A 122 -11.94 2.28 -2.13
N GLU A 123 -12.32 3.30 -2.92
CA GLU A 123 -13.71 3.78 -3.00
C GLU A 123 -14.60 2.79 -3.76
N GLN A 124 -14.01 1.91 -4.58
CA GLN A 124 -14.73 0.92 -5.35
C GLN A 124 -14.89 -0.39 -4.56
N ARG A 125 -16.11 -0.91 -4.53
CA ARG A 125 -16.44 -2.09 -3.71
C ARG A 125 -16.26 -3.44 -4.42
N TYR A 126 -16.05 -3.41 -5.73
CA TYR A 126 -15.98 -4.60 -6.59
C TYR A 126 -14.56 -5.05 -6.91
N TRP A 127 -13.54 -4.25 -6.57
CA TRP A 127 -12.14 -4.60 -6.73
C TRP A 127 -11.45 -4.74 -5.38
N LYS A 128 -10.48 -5.65 -5.32
CA LYS A 128 -9.48 -5.69 -4.24
C LYS A 128 -8.33 -4.76 -4.58
N GLN A 129 -7.72 -4.19 -3.55
CA GLN A 129 -6.52 -3.37 -3.63
C GLN A 129 -5.33 -4.17 -3.10
N GLY A 130 -4.14 -3.91 -3.64
CA GLY A 130 -2.91 -4.42 -3.06
C GLY A 130 -2.59 -3.63 -1.79
N VAL A 131 -2.24 -4.29 -0.69
CA VAL A 131 -1.89 -3.62 0.57
C VAL A 131 -0.53 -4.10 1.04
N LYS A 132 0.38 -3.15 1.20
CA LYS A 132 1.67 -3.36 1.89
C LYS A 132 1.55 -2.75 3.28
N LEU A 133 1.25 -3.59 4.27
CA LEU A 133 1.23 -3.17 5.67
C LEU A 133 2.66 -2.81 6.13
N LEU A 134 2.79 -1.86 7.04
CA LEU A 134 4.07 -1.52 7.64
C LEU A 134 4.41 -2.52 8.74
N LYS A 135 5.71 -2.73 8.96
CA LYS A 135 6.17 -3.50 10.13
C LYS A 135 5.69 -2.82 11.41
N GLU A 136 5.96 -1.54 11.56
CA GLU A 136 5.43 -0.77 12.69
C GLU A 136 4.60 0.41 12.17
N PRO A 137 3.43 0.69 12.76
CA PRO A 137 2.65 1.85 12.38
C PRO A 137 3.43 3.14 12.64
N VAL A 138 3.43 4.05 11.67
CA VAL A 138 4.17 5.31 11.74
C VAL A 138 3.24 6.41 12.24
N ALA A 139 3.60 7.06 13.35
CA ALA A 139 2.89 8.24 13.82
C ALA A 139 3.17 9.44 12.89
N VAL A 140 2.13 10.13 12.47
CA VAL A 140 2.18 11.25 11.54
C VAL A 140 1.61 12.49 12.22
N GLY A 141 2.48 13.48 12.45
CA GLY A 141 2.12 14.80 13.00
C GLY A 141 1.71 15.81 11.92
N SER A 142 1.11 16.94 12.34
CA SER A 142 0.72 18.02 11.44
C SER A 142 1.89 18.85 10.96
N HIS A 143 2.00 19.03 9.64
CA HIS A 143 2.90 20.02 9.07
C HIS A 143 2.28 21.42 9.20
N ARG A 144 2.39 22.03 10.39
CA ARG A 144 2.35 23.49 10.59
C ARG A 144 3.31 23.93 11.71
N SER A 145 4.56 23.45 11.69
CA SER A 145 5.63 24.04 12.48
C SER A 145 6.82 24.37 11.59
N THR A 146 7.19 25.64 11.56
CA THR A 146 8.40 26.19 10.94
C THR A 146 9.63 25.72 11.69
N THR A 147 10.07 24.48 11.46
CA THR A 147 11.43 24.02 11.78
C THR A 147 11.71 22.75 11.00
N THR A 148 12.88 22.74 10.37
CA THR A 148 13.45 21.74 9.47
C THR A 148 13.50 20.36 10.11
N ASP A 149 12.47 19.53 9.88
CA ASP A 149 12.57 18.07 9.90
C ASP A 149 11.31 17.49 9.21
N CYS A 150 11.43 17.31 7.90
CA CYS A 150 10.38 16.74 7.07
C CYS A 150 10.34 15.21 7.25
N HIS A 151 9.36 14.72 8.02
CA HIS A 151 9.06 13.29 8.09
C HIS A 151 8.39 12.82 6.79
N SER A 152 9.16 12.78 5.70
CA SER A 152 8.77 12.08 4.49
C SER A 152 9.03 10.59 4.65
N ALA A 153 8.01 9.77 4.44
CA ALA A 153 8.24 8.36 4.18
C ALA A 153 8.67 8.22 2.71
N GLU A 154 9.96 8.02 2.47
CA GLU A 154 10.40 7.53 1.17
C GLU A 154 9.89 6.10 1.02
N ILE A 155 9.07 5.87 -0.02
CA ILE A 155 8.84 4.51 -0.49
C ILE A 155 10.15 4.06 -1.14
N LYS A 156 11.06 3.55 -0.32
CA LYS A 156 12.31 2.98 -0.79
C LYS A 156 11.98 1.69 -1.52
N HIS A 157 12.03 1.78 -2.84
CA HIS A 157 12.24 0.66 -3.75
C HIS A 157 11.14 -0.42 -3.72
N LEU A 158 9.97 -0.14 -4.30
CA LEU A 158 9.10 -1.21 -4.83
C LEU A 158 9.76 -1.76 -6.10
N SER A 159 10.66 -2.73 -5.93
CA SER A 159 11.15 -3.53 -7.06
C SER A 159 10.00 -4.41 -7.54
N ILE A 160 9.71 -4.45 -8.84
CA ILE A 160 8.76 -5.41 -9.41
C ILE A 160 9.14 -6.86 -9.03
N HIS A 161 10.42 -7.16 -8.80
CA HIS A 161 10.87 -8.47 -8.31
C HIS A 161 10.24 -8.89 -6.97
N GLN A 162 9.79 -7.95 -6.13
CA GLN A 162 9.12 -8.24 -4.86
C GLN A 162 7.59 -8.31 -4.99
N LEU A 163 6.99 -7.79 -6.07
CA LEU A 163 5.54 -7.81 -6.31
C LEU A 163 5.11 -9.01 -7.16
N VAL A 164 6.00 -9.50 -8.04
CA VAL A 164 5.74 -10.63 -8.95
C VAL A 164 5.98 -11.99 -8.26
N ASN A 165 6.80 -12.05 -7.21
CA ASN A 165 7.04 -13.28 -6.46
C ASN A 165 5.96 -13.59 -5.39
N SER A 166 4.88 -12.80 -5.34
CA SER A 166 3.75 -12.97 -4.40
C SER A 166 2.40 -13.20 -5.10
N LEU A 167 2.40 -13.42 -6.42
CA LEU A 167 1.26 -13.92 -7.21
C LEU A 167 1.60 -15.31 -7.74
#